data_AF-A0A6P2CVE3-F1
#
_entry.id   AF-A0A6P2CVE3-F1
#
_cell.length_a   1.000
_cell.length_b   1.000
_cell.length_c   1.000
_cell.angle_alpha   90.00
_cell.angle_beta   90.00
_cell.angle_gamma   90.00
#
_symmetry.space_group_name_H-M   'P 1'
#
loop_
_entity.id
_entity.type
_entity.pdbx_description
1 polymer ?
#
loop_
_entity_poly.entity_id
_entity_poly.type
_entity_poly.pdbx_seq_one_letter_code
_entity_poly.pdbx_strand_id
1 'polypeptide(L)'
;MNNNLKDCAPATDGLTSPDRSVPVPALVVSTVVREILTGDINLSADEVIKKAKARGLTAPDSSIRYTAHNIKSELKKKLAKGAAPKAVPAAARATKSAAPALLPVPEAVVVAVPAVAAPPAPDLAGVLANVALVNTVVGACGGAESARQVAEAVRACGSVEAFLQHLDLVAGIRGA
;
A
#
# COMPACT_ATOMS: atom_id res chain seq x y z
N MET A 1 73.19 16.17 17.11
CA MET A 1 72.45 15.99 18.38
C MET A 1 71.33 15.00 18.13
N ASN A 2 71.35 13.91 18.88
CA ASN A 2 70.50 12.74 18.70
C ASN A 2 69.19 12.87 19.52
N ASN A 3 68.12 12.31 18.93
CA ASN A 3 67.00 11.59 19.55
C ASN A 3 66.14 12.29 20.63
N ASN A 4 64.85 12.46 20.32
CA ASN A 4 63.81 11.93 21.20
C ASN A 4 62.57 11.49 20.41
N LEU A 5 62.49 10.16 20.29
CA LEU A 5 61.31 9.38 19.95
C LEU A 5 60.43 9.36 21.21
N LYS A 6 59.26 9.99 21.16
CA LYS A 6 58.19 9.77 22.13
C LYS A 6 56.85 9.73 21.39
N ASP A 7 56.49 8.50 21.05
CA ASP A 7 55.15 7.93 21.12
C ASP A 7 53.96 8.91 20.94
N CYS A 8 53.35 8.88 19.76
CA CYS A 8 51.90 9.03 19.66
C CYS A 8 51.41 8.23 18.44
N ALA A 9 50.60 7.23 18.72
CA ALA A 9 50.00 6.30 17.76
C ALA A 9 49.15 7.02 16.70
N PRO A 10 48.97 6.41 15.51
CA PRO A 10 47.97 6.90 14.56
C PRO A 10 46.57 6.60 15.10
N ALA A 11 45.81 7.64 15.40
CA ALA A 11 44.36 7.53 15.51
C ALA A 11 43.81 7.14 14.13
N THR A 12 43.62 5.85 13.91
CA THR A 12 42.73 5.32 12.88
C THR A 12 41.30 5.50 13.37
N ASP A 13 40.78 6.72 13.24
CA ASP A 13 39.35 7.00 13.35
C ASP A 13 38.88 7.53 12.01
N GLY A 14 38.24 6.66 11.24
CA GLY A 14 37.77 6.99 9.89
C GLY A 14 37.15 5.82 9.15
N LEU A 15 36.61 4.82 9.85
CA LEU A 15 35.78 3.78 9.25
C LEU A 15 34.45 3.76 9.98
N THR A 16 33.49 4.56 9.50
CA THR A 16 32.08 4.18 9.31
C THR A 16 31.29 5.39 8.83
N SER A 17 31.28 5.62 7.52
CA SER A 17 30.14 6.25 6.87
C SER A 17 29.45 5.19 6.04
N PRO A 18 28.29 4.65 6.47
CA PRO A 18 27.32 4.08 5.57
C PRO A 18 26.28 5.15 5.22
N ASP A 19 26.71 6.35 4.79
CA ASP A 19 25.81 7.30 4.17
C ASP A 19 25.82 7.08 2.66
N ARG A 20 25.17 5.99 2.27
CA ARG A 20 24.65 5.85 0.91
C ARG A 20 23.27 5.21 1.03
N SER A 21 22.38 5.94 1.69
CA SER A 21 20.93 5.72 1.63
C SER A 21 20.46 6.06 0.22
N VAL A 22 20.79 5.18 -0.73
CA VAL A 22 20.03 5.06 -1.96
C VAL A 22 18.65 4.56 -1.53
N PRO A 23 17.55 5.24 -1.89
CA PRO A 23 16.21 4.71 -1.67
C PRO A 23 16.10 3.43 -2.49
N VAL A 24 16.35 2.28 -1.87
CA VAL A 24 16.08 0.99 -2.49
C VAL A 24 14.57 0.94 -2.66
N PRO A 25 14.06 0.76 -3.89
CA PRO A 25 12.62 0.71 -4.11
C PRO A 25 12.03 -0.37 -3.21
N ALA A 26 10.95 -0.06 -2.48
CA ALA A 26 10.27 -1.02 -1.60
C ALA A 26 9.92 -2.34 -2.31
N LEU A 27 9.76 -2.28 -3.64
CA LEU A 27 9.61 -3.42 -4.54
C LEU A 27 10.80 -4.41 -4.46
N VAL A 28 12.04 -3.92 -4.45
CA VAL A 28 13.25 -4.75 -4.37
C VAL A 28 13.35 -5.49 -3.03
N VAL A 29 13.00 -4.82 -1.93
CA VAL A 29 12.94 -5.44 -0.60
C VAL A 29 11.95 -6.60 -0.59
N SER A 30 10.76 -6.39 -1.17
CA SER A 30 9.73 -7.42 -1.21
C SER A 30 10.11 -8.65 -2.06
N THR A 31 10.80 -8.45 -3.19
CA THR A 31 11.21 -9.54 -4.08
C THR A 31 12.26 -10.43 -3.41
N VAL A 32 13.34 -9.84 -2.88
CA VAL A 32 14.43 -10.59 -2.26
C VAL A 32 13.95 -11.30 -0.98
N VAL A 33 13.13 -10.64 -0.16
CA VAL A 33 12.56 -11.27 1.04
C VAL A 33 11.60 -12.41 0.68
N ARG A 34 10.83 -12.28 -0.40
CA ARG A 34 9.98 -13.37 -0.91
C ARG A 34 10.81 -14.56 -1.35
N GLU A 35 11.87 -14.36 -2.11
CA GLU A 35 12.75 -15.45 -2.55
C GLU A 35 13.34 -16.22 -1.35
N ILE A 36 13.82 -15.50 -0.33
CA ILE A 36 14.36 -16.11 0.90
C ILE A 36 13.29 -16.95 1.62
N LEU A 37 12.07 -16.41 1.78
CA LEU A 37 10.99 -17.09 2.48
C LEU A 37 10.29 -18.18 1.65
N THR A 38 10.37 -18.12 0.32
CA THR A 38 9.92 -19.20 -0.56
C THR A 38 10.87 -20.39 -0.51
N GLY A 39 12.18 -20.16 -0.32
CA GLY A 39 13.15 -21.23 -0.06
C GLY A 39 12.94 -21.89 1.32
N ASP A 40 12.76 -21.08 2.37
CA ASP A 40 12.60 -21.57 3.74
C ASP A 40 11.58 -20.71 4.54
N ILE A 41 10.33 -21.14 4.61
CA ILE A 41 9.26 -20.35 5.26
C ILE A 41 9.42 -20.25 6.79
N ASN A 42 10.16 -21.17 7.41
CA ASN A 42 10.30 -21.24 8.87
C ASN A 42 11.43 -20.36 9.43
N LEU A 43 12.14 -19.60 8.59
CA LEU A 43 13.17 -18.67 9.05
C LEU A 43 12.59 -17.63 10.03
N SER A 44 13.40 -17.28 11.04
CA SER A 44 13.15 -16.15 11.93
C SER A 44 13.39 -14.84 11.20
N ALA A 45 12.83 -13.73 11.69
CA ALA A 45 13.01 -12.44 11.05
C ALA A 45 14.47 -11.99 11.01
N ASP A 46 15.25 -12.28 12.05
CA ASP A 46 16.66 -11.91 12.13
C ASP A 46 17.53 -12.69 11.14
N GLU A 47 17.21 -13.96 10.87
CA GLU A 47 17.85 -14.75 9.81
C GLU A 47 17.50 -14.23 8.41
N VAL A 48 16.24 -13.81 8.20
CA VAL A 48 15.82 -13.18 6.94
C VAL A 48 16.58 -11.88 6.71
N ILE A 49 16.77 -11.05 7.75
CA ILE A 49 17.56 -9.82 7.67
C ILE A 49 19.02 -10.12 7.31
N LYS A 50 19.64 -11.11 7.96
CA LYS A 50 21.03 -11.51 7.68
C LYS A 50 21.20 -11.97 6.23
N LYS A 51 20.29 -12.81 5.73
CA LYS A 51 20.29 -13.28 4.33
C LYS A 51 19.97 -12.15 3.35
N ALA A 52 19.05 -11.27 3.70
CA ALA A 52 18.69 -10.09 2.91
C ALA A 52 19.87 -9.14 2.74
N LYS A 53 20.57 -8.80 3.83
CA LYS A 53 21.77 -7.96 3.79
C LYS A 53 22.92 -8.62 3.04
N ALA A 54 23.10 -9.94 3.18
CA ALA A 54 24.07 -10.69 2.38
C ALA A 54 23.77 -10.67 0.87
N ARG A 55 22.51 -10.45 0.48
CA ARG A 55 22.07 -10.23 -0.91
C ARG A 55 22.21 -8.78 -1.37
N GLY A 56 22.78 -7.90 -0.55
CA GLY A 56 22.99 -6.49 -0.87
C GLY A 56 21.81 -5.57 -0.52
N LEU A 57 20.81 -6.03 0.25
CA LEU A 57 19.76 -5.13 0.74
C LEU A 57 20.34 -4.16 1.77
N THR A 58 20.33 -2.88 1.44
CA THR A 58 20.72 -1.77 2.33
C THR A 58 19.51 -1.15 3.06
N ALA A 59 18.33 -1.75 2.94
CA ALA A 59 17.12 -1.28 3.60
C ALA A 59 17.24 -1.39 5.14
N PRO A 60 16.53 -0.52 5.89
CA PRO A 60 16.54 -0.57 7.34
C PRO A 60 15.94 -1.89 7.85
N ASP A 61 16.53 -2.44 8.92
CA ASP A 61 16.15 -3.72 9.52
C ASP A 61 14.66 -3.80 9.87
N SER A 62 14.08 -2.68 10.33
CA SER A 62 12.66 -2.55 10.63
C SER A 62 11.77 -2.77 9.40
N SER A 63 12.16 -2.22 8.25
CA SER A 63 11.43 -2.36 6.99
C SER A 63 11.52 -3.80 6.45
N ILE A 64 12.71 -4.41 6.53
CA ILE A 64 12.91 -5.80 6.13
C ILE A 64 12.09 -6.74 7.03
N ARG A 65 12.11 -6.53 8.35
CA ARG A 65 11.33 -7.29 9.33
C ARG A 65 9.84 -7.21 9.06
N TYR A 66 9.31 -5.99 8.87
CA TYR A 66 7.90 -5.77 8.53
C TYR A 66 7.50 -6.51 7.24
N THR A 67 8.33 -6.37 6.20
CA THR A 67 8.12 -7.01 4.90
C THR A 67 8.14 -8.54 5.01
N ALA A 68 9.07 -9.09 5.80
CA ALA A 68 9.18 -10.51 6.06
C ALA A 68 7.95 -11.08 6.77
N HIS A 69 7.42 -10.40 7.80
CA HIS A 69 6.19 -10.82 8.47
C HIS A 69 4.97 -10.79 7.55
N ASN A 70 4.83 -9.73 6.74
CA ASN A 70 3.75 -9.62 5.78
C ASN A 70 3.80 -10.74 4.74
N ILE A 71 4.96 -10.94 4.11
CA ILE A 71 5.14 -11.99 3.09
C ILE A 71 5.00 -13.39 3.69
N LYS A 72 5.55 -13.66 4.88
CA LYS A 72 5.40 -14.94 5.58
C LYS A 72 3.94 -15.25 5.88
N SER A 73 3.18 -14.25 6.31
CA SER A 73 1.74 -14.38 6.56
C SER A 73 0.99 -14.71 5.28
N GLU A 74 1.30 -14.04 4.18
CA GLU A 74 0.70 -14.30 2.87
C GLU A 74 1.08 -15.69 2.32
N LEU A 75 2.33 -16.12 2.47
CA LEU A 75 2.77 -17.47 2.06
C LEU A 75 2.09 -18.54 2.92
N LYS A 76 1.97 -18.34 4.23
CA LYS A 76 1.26 -19.26 5.13
C LYS A 76 -0.23 -19.34 4.81
N LYS A 77 -0.88 -18.21 4.52
CA LYS A 77 -2.29 -18.18 4.06
C LYS A 77 -2.46 -18.91 2.72
N LYS A 78 -1.54 -18.72 1.76
CA LYS A 78 -1.55 -19.42 0.47
C LYS A 78 -1.35 -20.93 0.63
N LEU A 79 -0.45 -21.36 1.51
CA LEU A 79 -0.26 -22.76 1.87
C LEU A 79 -1.51 -23.36 2.53
N ALA A 80 -2.14 -22.63 3.44
CA ALA A 80 -3.40 -23.05 4.07
C ALA A 80 -4.57 -23.12 3.07
N LYS A 81 -4.63 -22.18 2.11
CA LYS A 81 -5.63 -22.17 1.03
C LYS A 81 -5.38 -23.24 -0.04
N GLY A 82 -4.14 -23.70 -0.19
CA GLY A 82 -3.76 -24.86 -1.01
C GLY A 82 -4.00 -26.21 -0.34
N ALA A 83 -4.33 -26.24 0.96
CA ALA A 83 -4.48 -27.46 1.75
C ALA A 83 -5.94 -27.79 2.14
N ALA A 84 -6.95 -27.07 1.64
CA ALA A 84 -8.34 -27.32 1.98
C ALA A 84 -9.19 -27.75 0.77
N PRO A 85 -9.48 -29.06 0.61
CA PRO A 85 -10.62 -29.49 -0.18
C PRO A 85 -11.93 -29.36 0.63
N LYS A 86 -12.89 -28.64 0.05
CA LYS A 86 -14.36 -28.81 0.16
C LYS A 86 -15.06 -28.41 1.48
N ALA A 87 -16.01 -27.47 1.38
CA ALA A 87 -17.33 -27.57 2.00
C ALA A 87 -18.27 -26.49 1.43
N VAL A 88 -19.08 -26.86 0.45
CA VAL A 88 -20.31 -26.15 0.08
C VAL A 88 -21.45 -26.88 0.79
N PRO A 89 -22.22 -26.26 1.69
CA PRO A 89 -23.53 -26.79 2.05
C PRO A 89 -24.54 -26.31 1.02
N ALA A 90 -24.99 -27.25 0.22
CA ALA A 90 -26.24 -27.16 -0.53
C ALA A 90 -27.44 -27.49 0.39
N ALA A 91 -28.63 -27.06 -0.04
CA ALA A 91 -29.96 -27.28 0.53
C ALA A 91 -30.35 -26.31 1.68
N ALA A 92 -31.57 -25.77 1.76
CA ALA A 92 -32.85 -26.27 1.28
C ALA A 92 -33.87 -25.16 0.97
N ARG A 93 -34.88 -25.60 0.21
CA ARG A 93 -35.95 -24.87 -0.45
C ARG A 93 -37.01 -24.27 0.48
N ALA A 94 -37.64 -23.21 -0.03
CA ALA A 94 -39.08 -22.93 -0.13
C ALA A 94 -39.99 -23.16 1.08
N THR A 95 -40.73 -22.10 1.43
CA THR A 95 -42.20 -22.00 1.64
C THR A 95 -42.44 -20.56 2.12
N LYS A 96 -43.55 -19.85 1.90
CA LYS A 96 -44.81 -20.06 1.21
C LYS A 96 -45.52 -18.71 1.23
N SER A 97 -46.18 -18.41 0.13
CA SER A 97 -47.12 -17.31 -0.10
C SER A 97 -48.13 -17.10 1.05
N ALA A 98 -48.35 -15.84 1.41
CA ALA A 98 -49.65 -15.32 1.87
C ALA A 98 -49.73 -13.79 1.65
N ALA A 99 -50.36 -13.38 0.56
CA ALA A 99 -51.22 -12.19 0.49
C ALA A 99 -52.66 -12.65 0.89
N PRO A 100 -53.66 -11.79 1.21
CA PRO A 100 -53.78 -10.37 0.84
C PRO A 100 -54.48 -9.41 1.85
N ALA A 101 -54.47 -8.12 1.47
CA ALA A 101 -55.48 -7.05 1.64
C ALA A 101 -55.77 -6.44 3.04
N LEU A 102 -55.60 -5.11 3.13
CA LEU A 102 -56.64 -4.10 3.41
C LEU A 102 -56.00 -2.67 3.40
N LEU A 103 -56.53 -1.77 2.58
CA LEU A 103 -56.35 -0.29 2.66
C LEU A 103 -57.39 0.28 3.68
N PRO A 104 -57.40 1.55 4.15
CA PRO A 104 -56.64 2.76 3.75
C PRO A 104 -56.07 3.65 4.91
N VAL A 105 -55.27 4.65 4.51
CA VAL A 105 -54.61 5.83 5.19
C VAL A 105 -55.45 6.62 6.24
N PRO A 106 -54.93 7.53 7.12
CA PRO A 106 -53.75 8.42 6.93
C PRO A 106 -52.88 8.78 8.18
N GLU A 107 -51.80 9.52 7.90
CA GLU A 107 -50.99 10.39 8.80
C GLU A 107 -50.39 9.82 10.09
N ALA A 108 -49.09 9.51 10.03
CA ALA A 108 -48.19 9.76 11.15
C ALA A 108 -46.77 10.04 10.61
N VAL A 109 -46.34 11.28 10.79
CA VAL A 109 -44.96 11.73 10.66
C VAL A 109 -44.10 10.91 11.61
N VAL A 110 -43.24 10.05 11.08
CA VAL A 110 -42.05 9.58 11.80
C VAL A 110 -40.83 9.82 10.92
N VAL A 111 -40.17 10.93 11.20
CA VAL A 111 -38.80 11.19 10.76
C VAL A 111 -37.95 10.11 11.40
N ALA A 112 -37.66 9.05 10.65
CA ALA A 112 -36.67 8.07 11.02
C ALA A 112 -35.30 8.75 10.94
N VAL A 113 -34.77 9.10 12.10
CA VAL A 113 -33.36 9.42 12.31
C VAL A 113 -32.53 8.33 11.64
N PRO A 114 -31.65 8.64 10.65
CA PRO A 114 -30.65 7.67 10.27
C PRO A 114 -29.70 7.54 11.46
N ALA A 115 -29.86 6.43 12.18
CA ALA A 115 -28.87 5.97 13.14
C ALA A 115 -27.51 5.97 12.43
N VAL A 116 -26.61 6.82 12.91
CA VAL A 116 -25.22 6.85 12.47
C VAL A 116 -24.61 5.52 12.91
N ALA A 117 -24.68 4.55 12.00
CA ALA A 117 -23.94 3.31 12.12
C ALA A 117 -22.46 3.65 12.20
N ALA A 118 -21.79 2.99 13.14
CA ALA A 118 -20.35 3.02 13.33
C ALA A 118 -19.59 2.92 12.00
N PRO A 119 -18.40 3.55 11.86
CA PRO A 119 -17.66 3.53 10.61
C PRO A 119 -17.45 2.07 10.18
N PRO A 120 -17.97 1.65 9.01
CA PRO A 120 -17.65 0.33 8.50
C PRO A 120 -16.14 0.29 8.28
N ALA A 121 -15.53 -0.83 8.66
CA ALA A 121 -14.16 -1.15 8.27
C ALA A 121 -13.97 -0.84 6.78
N PRO A 122 -12.77 -0.41 6.33
CA PRO A 122 -12.55 -0.04 4.95
C PRO A 122 -13.04 -1.17 4.04
N ASP A 123 -14.13 -0.88 3.32
CA ASP A 123 -14.74 -1.83 2.43
C ASP A 123 -13.73 -2.14 1.32
N LEU A 124 -13.34 -3.41 1.23
CA LEU A 124 -12.31 -3.83 0.29
C LEU A 124 -12.73 -3.51 -1.15
N ALA A 125 -14.03 -3.54 -1.47
CA ALA A 125 -14.52 -3.18 -2.79
C ALA A 125 -14.33 -1.67 -3.05
N GLY A 126 -14.55 -0.82 -2.05
CA GLY A 126 -14.20 0.61 -2.11
C GLY A 126 -12.71 0.86 -2.35
N VAL A 127 -11.82 0.14 -1.66
CA VAL A 127 -10.37 0.27 -1.88
C VAL A 127 -9.98 -0.18 -3.30
N LEU A 128 -10.53 -1.31 -3.77
CA LEU A 128 -10.26 -1.81 -5.12
C LEU A 128 -10.79 -0.87 -6.21
N ALA A 129 -11.96 -0.25 -6.00
CA ALA A 129 -12.52 0.75 -6.89
C ALA A 129 -11.61 1.99 -6.97
N ASN A 130 -11.10 2.46 -5.84
CA ASN A 130 -10.16 3.58 -5.79
C ASN A 130 -8.85 3.26 -6.52
N VAL A 131 -8.29 2.06 -6.33
CA VAL A 131 -7.09 1.61 -7.05
C VAL A 131 -7.33 1.55 -8.55
N ALA A 132 -8.49 1.05 -8.99
CA ALA A 132 -8.85 1.01 -10.41
C ALA A 132 -8.96 2.43 -11.02
N LEU A 133 -9.55 3.37 -10.27
CA LEU A 133 -9.65 4.78 -10.69
C LEU A 133 -8.26 5.43 -10.79
N VAL A 134 -7.41 5.27 -9.78
CA VAL A 134 -6.03 5.79 -9.81
C VAL A 134 -5.24 5.19 -10.97
N ASN A 135 -5.35 3.89 -11.23
CA ASN A 135 -4.68 3.26 -12.37
C ASN A 135 -5.18 3.80 -13.72
N THR A 136 -6.47 4.13 -13.83
CA THR A 136 -7.04 4.75 -15.03
C THR A 136 -6.46 6.15 -15.25
N VAL A 137 -6.38 6.96 -14.18
CA VAL A 137 -5.76 8.30 -14.23
C VAL A 137 -4.28 8.21 -14.58
N VAL A 138 -3.54 7.29 -13.97
CA VAL A 138 -2.13 7.02 -14.29
C VAL A 138 -1.96 6.67 -15.76
N GLY A 139 -2.84 5.83 -16.32
CA GLY A 139 -2.85 5.51 -17.75
C GLY A 139 -3.11 6.73 -18.63
N ALA A 140 -4.12 7.54 -18.29
CA ALA A 140 -4.48 8.75 -19.03
C ALA A 140 -3.38 9.82 -19.00
N CYS A 141 -2.65 9.95 -17.89
CA CYS A 141 -1.52 10.86 -17.75
C CYS A 141 -0.23 10.34 -18.42
N GLY A 142 -0.21 9.12 -18.96
CA GLY A 142 0.99 8.51 -19.54
C GLY A 142 1.99 8.00 -18.51
N GLY A 143 1.59 7.80 -17.26
CA GLY A 143 2.43 7.29 -16.18
C GLY A 143 2.16 7.93 -14.82
N ALA A 144 2.70 7.30 -13.77
CA ALA A 144 2.47 7.73 -12.38
C ALA A 144 3.15 9.06 -12.05
N GLU A 145 4.32 9.32 -12.63
CA GLU A 145 5.05 10.59 -12.46
C GLU A 145 4.25 11.77 -13.04
N SER A 146 3.68 11.62 -14.24
CA SER A 146 2.83 12.64 -14.86
C SER A 146 1.56 12.89 -14.04
N ALA A 147 0.89 11.83 -13.57
CA ALA A 147 -0.27 11.97 -12.69
C ALA A 147 0.07 12.71 -11.39
N ARG A 148 1.26 12.46 -10.84
CA ARG A 148 1.77 13.16 -9.66
C ARG A 148 2.04 14.64 -9.94
N GLN A 149 2.63 14.98 -11.07
CA GLN A 149 2.83 16.38 -11.47
C GLN A 149 1.49 17.12 -11.62
N VAL A 150 0.48 16.49 -12.22
CA VAL A 150 -0.87 17.06 -12.31
C VAL A 150 -1.47 17.27 -10.92
N ALA A 151 -1.34 16.31 -10.01
CA ALA A 151 -1.83 16.45 -8.64
C ALA A 151 -1.14 17.59 -7.88
N GLU A 152 0.18 17.76 -8.04
CA GLU A 152 0.92 18.89 -7.46
C GLU A 152 0.49 20.22 -8.10
N ALA A 153 0.21 20.26 -9.40
CA ALA A 153 -0.30 21.45 -10.07
C ALA A 153 -1.69 21.86 -9.55
N VAL A 154 -2.61 20.90 -9.41
CA VAL A 154 -3.93 21.13 -8.80
C VAL A 154 -3.79 21.65 -7.37
N ARG A 155 -2.85 21.08 -6.60
CA ARG A 155 -2.55 21.53 -5.24
C ARG A 155 -2.00 22.96 -5.21
N ALA A 156 -1.11 23.30 -6.14
CA ALA A 156 -0.55 24.64 -6.28
C ALA A 156 -1.62 25.68 -6.67
N CYS A 157 -2.61 25.29 -7.48
CA CYS A 157 -3.75 26.14 -7.83
C CYS A 157 -4.74 26.33 -6.67
N GLY A 158 -4.67 25.52 -5.61
CA GLY A 158 -5.55 25.61 -4.43
C GLY A 158 -6.96 25.04 -4.63
N SER A 159 -7.41 24.85 -5.87
CA SER A 159 -8.64 24.14 -6.22
C SER A 159 -8.57 23.52 -7.62
N VAL A 160 -9.43 22.53 -7.87
CA VAL A 160 -9.56 21.90 -9.20
C VAL A 160 -10.13 22.91 -10.20
N GLU A 161 -11.12 23.70 -9.81
CA GLU A 161 -11.71 24.73 -10.67
C GLU A 161 -10.69 25.78 -11.12
N ALA A 162 -9.80 26.24 -10.22
CA ALA A 162 -8.75 27.20 -10.59
C ALA A 162 -7.73 26.60 -11.56
N PHE A 163 -7.41 25.31 -11.40
CA PHE A 163 -6.55 24.57 -12.33
C PHE A 163 -7.20 24.43 -13.71
N LEU A 164 -8.49 24.10 -13.78
CA LEU A 164 -9.22 23.99 -15.04
C LEU A 164 -9.30 25.34 -15.77
N GLN A 165 -9.56 26.43 -15.05
CA GLN A 165 -9.52 27.78 -15.63
C GLN A 165 -8.15 28.12 -16.23
N HIS A 166 -7.05 27.71 -15.58
CA HIS A 166 -5.70 27.86 -16.12
C HIS A 166 -5.47 27.00 -17.36
N LEU A 167 -6.00 25.77 -17.39
CA LEU A 167 -5.91 24.92 -18.57
C LEU A 167 -6.68 25.49 -19.76
N ASP A 168 -7.90 26.00 -19.55
CA ASP A 168 -8.69 26.68 -20.59
C ASP A 168 -7.95 27.91 -21.13
N LEU A 169 -7.35 28.72 -20.25
CA LEU A 169 -6.54 29.86 -20.67
C LEU A 169 -5.35 29.44 -21.55
N VAL A 170 -4.60 28.41 -21.13
CA VAL A 170 -3.46 27.90 -21.89
C VAL A 170 -3.90 27.27 -23.22
N ALA A 171 -5.04 26.56 -23.24
CA ALA A 171 -5.61 26.00 -24.45
C ALA A 171 -6.03 27.12 -25.44
N GLY A 172 -6.63 28.21 -24.94
CA GLY A 172 -6.97 29.38 -25.75
C GLY A 172 -5.74 30.05 -26.38
N ILE A 173 -4.62 30.15 -25.65
CA ILE A 173 -3.36 30.73 -26.18
C ILE A 173 -2.71 29.80 -27.20
N ARG A 174 -2.78 28.48 -27.00
CA ARG A 174 -2.15 27.50 -27.90
C ARG A 174 -2.98 27.15 -29.13
N GLY A 175 -4.29 27.36 -29.06
CA GLY A 175 -5.24 27.11 -30.14
C GLY A 175 -5.52 28.32 -31.03
N ALA A 176 -4.99 29.50 -30.68
CA ALA A 176 -5.01 30.72 -31.49
C ALA A 176 -3.72 30.89 -32.29
#